data_AF-A0A0J1QV89-F1
#
_entry.id   AF-A0A0J1QV89-F1
#
_cell.length_a   1.000
_cell.length_b   1.000
_cell.length_c   1.000
_cell.angle_alpha   90.00
_cell.angle_beta   90.00
_cell.angle_gamma   90.00
#
_symmetry.space_group_name_H-M   'P 1'
#
loop_
_entity.id
_entity.type
_entity.pdbx_description
1 polymer ?
#
loop_
_entity_poly.entity_id
_entity_poly.type
_entity_poly.pdbx_seq_one_letter_code
_entity_poly.pdbx_strand_id
1 'polypeptide(L)'
;MKPRKLFIIITLNAFLISSSATAASDNRISFQNIDTVDDLMALPASELCLNGGPTSDDIELILLNGPLARSMYQNDPTAARMVINEQSANIKTRIKEKCSNPDKPVRKLTKGMFKNGDDVCKRGAPTIEEAKVFINESDDPELNIDKQLQAIPYEYRLILEEGAKLNGYTLREMFIEDIATKISKSWEKACADKSYFQNKAKNITTAHDKLTTPHSPEEDYRIADKKLNDTWKELPTETRKSLLPSQRKWIKQQATCNQDVQCLIDMTNKRITELEAENAN
;
A
#
# COMPACT_ATOMS: atom_id res chain seq x y z
N MET A 1 40.51 9.97 -17.63
CA MET A 1 39.79 10.77 -18.65
C MET A 1 38.33 10.28 -18.62
N LYS A 2 37.35 11.00 -18.05
CA LYS A 2 36.61 12.16 -18.61
C LYS A 2 36.14 11.92 -20.07
N PRO A 3 34.99 12.48 -20.53
CA PRO A 3 33.73 12.75 -19.82
C PRO A 3 32.44 12.65 -20.70
N ARG A 4 31.28 12.62 -20.03
CA ARG A 4 30.02 13.41 -20.26
C ARG A 4 29.30 13.51 -21.63
N LYS A 5 27.99 13.19 -21.53
CA LYS A 5 26.78 13.92 -22.00
C LYS A 5 26.46 13.82 -23.52
N LEU A 6 25.21 13.83 -24.00
CA LEU A 6 24.12 14.77 -23.70
C LEU A 6 22.78 14.43 -24.44
N PHE A 7 21.63 14.61 -23.75
CA PHE A 7 20.24 14.99 -24.09
C PHE A 7 19.34 14.31 -25.16
N ILE A 8 18.11 13.99 -24.71
CA ILE A 8 16.86 14.46 -25.34
C ILE A 8 15.99 15.14 -24.26
N ILE A 9 15.47 16.32 -24.64
CA ILE A 9 14.59 17.23 -23.91
C ILE A 9 13.17 17.07 -24.48
N ILE A 10 12.14 17.08 -23.62
CA ILE A 10 10.87 17.76 -23.93
C ILE A 10 10.42 18.54 -22.70
N THR A 11 10.57 19.86 -22.82
CA THR A 11 9.96 20.94 -22.06
C THR A 11 8.45 21.03 -22.32
N LEU A 12 7.66 21.47 -21.33
CA LEU A 12 6.61 22.47 -21.61
C LEU A 12 6.25 23.32 -20.36
N ASN A 13 6.62 24.59 -20.49
CA ASN A 13 6.02 25.82 -19.97
C ASN A 13 6.00 26.13 -18.46
N ALA A 14 6.98 26.98 -18.11
CA ALA A 14 6.80 28.08 -17.18
C ALA A 14 5.75 29.06 -17.72
N PHE A 15 4.76 29.38 -16.90
CA PHE A 15 4.13 30.70 -16.90
C PHE A 15 4.63 31.42 -15.65
N LEU A 16 5.53 32.38 -15.87
CA LEU A 16 5.79 33.45 -14.92
C LEU A 16 4.55 34.36 -14.94
N ILE A 17 3.76 34.32 -13.87
CA ILE A 17 2.98 35.50 -13.48
C ILE A 17 3.81 36.19 -12.42
N SER A 18 4.42 37.30 -12.82
CA SER A 18 4.85 38.36 -11.92
C SER A 18 3.61 38.94 -11.24
N SER A 19 3.34 38.49 -10.03
CA SER A 19 2.54 39.24 -9.07
C SER A 19 3.53 39.84 -8.09
N SER A 20 3.65 41.17 -8.12
CA SER A 20 4.30 41.95 -7.09
C SER A 20 3.79 41.46 -5.73
N ALA A 21 4.68 40.97 -4.88
CA ALA A 21 4.39 40.74 -3.49
C ALA A 21 4.04 42.10 -2.86
N THR A 22 2.76 42.39 -2.72
CA THR A 22 2.34 43.19 -1.58
C THR A 22 2.70 42.35 -0.35
N ALA A 23 3.46 42.91 0.59
CA ALA A 23 3.69 42.30 1.88
C ALA A 23 2.32 42.10 2.53
N ALA A 24 1.73 40.93 2.33
CA ALA A 24 0.58 40.48 3.09
C ALA A 24 1.06 40.39 4.53
N SER A 25 0.38 41.09 5.44
CA SER A 25 0.66 41.02 6.86
C SER A 25 0.79 39.57 7.28
N ASP A 26 1.83 39.26 8.05
CA ASP A 26 2.19 37.94 8.54
C ASP A 26 1.07 37.37 9.40
N ASN A 27 0.04 36.84 8.74
CA ASN A 27 -1.11 36.16 9.35
C ASN A 27 -0.87 34.65 9.23
N ARG A 28 0.38 34.22 9.45
CA ARG A 28 0.75 32.81 9.51
C ARG A 28 0.02 32.21 10.70
N ILE A 29 -0.89 31.28 10.43
CA ILE A 29 -1.30 30.34 11.46
C ILE A 29 -0.05 29.54 11.78
N SER A 30 0.44 29.77 12.97
CA SER A 30 1.59 29.06 13.49
C SER A 30 1.13 27.65 13.88
N PHE A 31 1.60 26.63 13.15
CA PHE A 31 1.42 25.24 13.55
C PHE A 31 2.31 24.87 14.77
N GLN A 32 2.94 25.86 15.42
CA GLN A 32 3.81 25.68 16.59
C GLN A 32 3.12 25.11 17.83
N ASN A 33 1.78 25.12 17.88
CA ASN A 33 1.01 24.50 18.98
C ASN A 33 0.66 23.02 18.70
N ILE A 34 1.11 22.47 17.57
CA ILE A 34 0.94 21.07 17.23
C ILE A 34 2.25 20.36 17.55
N ASP A 35 2.20 19.47 18.53
CA ASP A 35 3.39 18.79 19.02
C ASP A 35 3.64 17.44 18.33
N THR A 36 2.65 16.92 17.59
CA THR A 36 2.72 15.60 16.97
C THR A 36 2.25 15.60 15.51
N VAL A 37 2.80 14.67 14.72
CA VAL A 37 2.35 14.44 13.33
C VAL A 37 0.90 13.97 13.31
N ASP A 38 0.46 13.21 14.31
CA ASP A 38 -0.90 12.70 14.39
C ASP A 38 -1.91 13.84 14.54
N ASP A 39 -1.64 14.79 15.44
CA ASP A 39 -2.45 16.00 15.63
C ASP A 39 -2.48 16.86 14.36
N LEU A 40 -1.34 16.99 13.67
CA LEU A 40 -1.26 17.72 12.39
C LEU A 40 -2.16 17.07 11.32
N MET A 41 -2.08 15.75 11.20
CA MET A 41 -2.82 15.01 10.18
C MET A 41 -4.29 14.82 10.51
N ALA A 42 -4.70 14.96 11.77
CA ALA A 42 -6.09 14.93 12.20
C ALA A 42 -6.88 16.20 11.84
N LEU A 43 -6.20 17.31 11.52
CA LEU A 43 -6.86 18.57 11.16
C LEU A 43 -7.77 18.41 9.92
N PRO A 44 -8.93 19.10 9.91
CA PRO A 44 -9.78 19.16 8.73
C PRO A 44 -9.05 19.89 7.60
N ALA A 45 -9.35 19.54 6.34
CA ALA A 45 -8.70 20.16 5.17
C ALA A 45 -8.84 21.68 5.16
N SER A 46 -9.95 22.22 5.66
CA SER A 46 -10.17 23.68 5.80
C SER A 46 -9.14 24.38 6.68
N GLU A 47 -8.58 23.68 7.67
CA GLU A 47 -7.56 24.22 8.59
C GLU A 47 -6.15 23.83 8.12
N LEU A 48 -5.96 22.56 7.76
CA LEU A 48 -4.67 22.02 7.31
C LEU A 48 -4.16 22.69 6.03
N CYS A 49 -5.06 23.09 5.13
CA CYS A 49 -4.72 23.64 3.82
C CYS A 49 -4.79 25.18 3.77
N LEU A 50 -5.16 25.82 4.88
CA LEU A 50 -5.27 27.27 4.93
C LEU A 50 -3.90 27.91 4.68
N ASN A 51 -3.86 28.97 3.86
CA ASN A 51 -2.63 29.70 3.53
C ASN A 51 -1.47 28.83 2.96
N GLY A 52 -1.79 27.71 2.31
CA GLY A 52 -0.80 26.80 1.73
C GLY A 52 -0.31 25.69 2.67
N GLY A 53 -0.87 25.61 3.87
CA GLY A 53 -0.60 24.57 4.87
C GLY A 53 0.73 24.73 5.61
N PRO A 54 1.12 23.73 6.44
CA PRO A 54 2.36 23.77 7.20
C PRO A 54 3.59 23.79 6.29
N THR A 55 4.60 24.56 6.69
CA THR A 55 5.87 24.63 5.97
C THR A 55 6.71 23.39 6.23
N SER A 56 7.79 23.23 5.44
CA SER A 56 8.76 22.15 5.69
C SER A 56 9.38 22.23 7.08
N ASP A 57 9.63 23.47 7.54
CA ASP A 57 10.24 23.74 8.82
C ASP A 57 9.28 23.42 9.98
N ASP A 58 7.97 23.66 9.80
CA ASP A 58 6.95 23.28 10.79
C ASP A 58 6.89 21.76 10.97
N ILE A 59 6.90 21.01 9.86
CA ILE A 59 6.87 19.54 9.88
C ILE A 59 8.18 18.99 10.48
N GLU A 60 9.33 19.55 10.09
CA GLU A 60 10.63 19.13 10.61
C GLU A 60 10.72 19.38 12.13
N LEU A 61 10.21 20.51 12.61
CA LEU A 61 10.18 20.83 14.04
C LEU A 61 9.32 19.85 14.84
N ILE A 62 8.15 19.47 14.33
CA ILE A 62 7.29 18.44 14.93
C ILE A 62 8.02 17.10 15.00
N LEU A 63 8.68 16.70 13.90
CA LEU A 63 9.43 15.45 13.85
C LEU A 63 10.63 15.45 14.82
N LEU A 64 11.35 16.58 14.92
CA LEU A 64 12.49 16.76 15.83
C LEU A 64 12.09 16.66 17.30
N ASN A 65 10.91 17.15 17.66
CA ASN A 65 10.36 17.08 19.01
C ASN A 65 9.72 15.73 19.33
N GLY A 66 9.57 14.86 18.33
CA GLY A 66 9.01 13.53 18.49
C GLY A 66 9.87 12.60 19.37
N PRO A 67 9.27 11.60 20.02
CA PRO A 67 9.94 10.74 20.99
C PRO A 67 11.10 9.93 20.39
N LEU A 68 11.01 9.55 19.10
CA LEU A 68 12.08 8.83 18.42
C LEU A 68 13.27 9.71 18.02
N ALA A 69 13.02 10.92 17.53
CA ALA A 69 14.06 11.75 16.93
C ALA A 69 15.19 12.05 17.90
N ARG A 70 14.86 12.37 19.16
CA ARG A 70 15.88 12.67 20.18
C ARG A 70 16.85 11.50 20.42
N SER A 71 16.34 10.28 20.50
CA SER A 71 17.17 9.08 20.68
C SER A 71 18.00 8.76 19.42
N MET A 72 17.45 9.00 18.23
CA MET A 72 18.15 8.78 16.96
C MET A 72 19.28 9.79 16.77
N TYR A 73 19.05 11.07 17.07
CA TYR A 73 20.09 12.11 16.99
C TYR A 73 21.23 11.89 17.97
N GLN A 74 20.96 11.32 19.14
CA GLN A 74 22.02 11.00 20.11
C GLN A 74 22.92 9.85 19.64
N ASN A 75 22.37 8.90 18.87
CA ASN A 75 23.10 7.71 18.42
C ASN A 75 23.76 7.89 17.04
N ASP A 76 23.03 8.45 16.07
CA ASP A 76 23.52 8.72 14.72
C ASP A 76 22.79 9.95 14.12
N PRO A 77 23.37 11.16 14.27
CA PRO A 77 22.80 12.39 13.73
C PRO A 77 22.60 12.38 12.20
N THR A 78 23.39 11.61 11.46
CA THR A 78 23.32 11.58 9.99
C THR A 78 22.16 10.72 9.55
N ALA A 79 22.00 9.53 10.14
CA ALA A 79 20.83 8.69 9.93
C ALA A 79 19.54 9.39 10.39
N ALA A 80 19.56 10.06 11.53
CA ALA A 80 18.42 10.82 12.03
C ALA A 80 17.97 11.91 11.03
N ARG A 81 18.92 12.69 10.48
CA ARG A 81 18.61 13.69 9.44
C ARG A 81 18.03 13.09 8.16
N MET A 82 18.56 11.95 7.71
CA MET A 82 18.00 11.27 6.52
C MET A 82 16.56 10.84 6.75
N VAL A 83 16.27 10.23 7.90
CA VAL A 83 14.93 9.78 8.26
C VAL A 83 13.95 10.94 8.38
N ILE A 84 14.35 12.04 9.03
CA ILE A 84 13.50 13.23 9.16
C ILE A 84 13.21 13.88 7.81
N ASN A 85 14.21 13.97 6.93
CA ASN A 85 14.01 14.52 5.59
C ASN A 85 13.02 13.66 4.77
N GLU A 86 13.15 12.33 4.87
CA GLU A 86 12.24 11.40 4.21
C GLU A 86 10.81 11.51 4.76
N GLN A 87 10.65 11.51 6.09
CA GLN A 87 9.36 11.70 6.75
C GLN A 87 8.71 13.04 6.38
N SER A 88 9.49 14.13 6.39
CA SER A 88 9.00 15.47 6.04
C SER A 88 8.49 15.52 4.59
N ALA A 89 9.22 14.91 3.66
CA ALA A 89 8.80 14.81 2.26
C ALA A 89 7.50 13.99 2.08
N ASN A 90 7.38 12.87 2.81
CA ASN A 90 6.18 12.01 2.79
C ASN A 90 4.95 12.76 3.34
N ILE A 91 5.09 13.39 4.52
CA ILE A 91 4.02 14.18 5.15
C ILE A 91 3.58 15.32 4.24
N LYS A 92 4.52 16.06 3.66
CA LYS A 92 4.22 17.17 2.73
C LYS A 92 3.45 16.70 1.48
N THR A 93 3.83 15.55 0.93
CA THR A 93 3.12 14.95 -0.22
C THR A 93 1.68 14.63 0.15
N ARG A 94 1.47 14.06 1.33
CA ARG A 94 0.15 13.66 1.83
C ARG A 94 -0.75 14.85 2.15
N ILE A 95 -0.18 15.91 2.74
CA ILE A 95 -0.88 17.18 2.95
C ILE A 95 -1.31 17.75 1.60
N LYS A 96 -0.41 17.76 0.61
CA LYS A 96 -0.73 18.21 -0.74
C LYS A 96 -1.87 17.39 -1.36
N GLU A 97 -1.90 16.07 -1.18
CA GLU A 97 -3.00 15.22 -1.64
C GLU A 97 -4.32 15.56 -0.97
N LYS A 98 -4.35 15.67 0.38
CA LYS A 98 -5.53 16.13 1.13
C LYS A 98 -6.03 17.49 0.63
N CYS A 99 -5.12 18.42 0.38
CA CYS A 99 -5.46 19.77 -0.08
C CYS A 99 -5.85 19.86 -1.56
N SER A 100 -5.39 18.93 -2.40
CA SER A 100 -5.70 18.92 -3.84
C SER A 100 -7.04 18.26 -4.16
N ASN A 101 -7.61 17.52 -3.22
CA ASN A 101 -8.79 16.68 -3.45
C ASN A 101 -9.83 16.89 -2.33
N PRO A 102 -10.30 18.13 -2.10
CA PRO A 102 -10.99 18.46 -0.86
C PRO A 102 -12.35 17.76 -0.70
N ASP A 103 -13.04 17.43 -1.80
CA ASP A 103 -14.29 16.65 -1.77
C ASP A 103 -14.62 16.21 -3.21
N LYS A 104 -14.06 15.08 -3.67
CA LYS A 104 -14.71 14.39 -4.80
C LYS A 104 -15.89 13.61 -4.22
N PRO A 105 -17.12 13.75 -4.76
CA PRO A 105 -18.23 12.93 -4.31
C PRO A 105 -17.88 11.46 -4.52
N VAL A 106 -17.53 10.79 -3.44
CA VAL A 106 -17.23 9.35 -3.39
C VAL A 106 -18.57 8.63 -3.29
N ARG A 107 -18.79 7.64 -4.14
CA ARG A 107 -20.00 6.81 -4.07
C ARG A 107 -20.05 6.14 -2.70
N LYS A 108 -21.11 6.41 -1.94
CA LYS A 108 -21.32 5.78 -0.63
C LYS A 108 -21.56 4.28 -0.80
N LEU A 109 -20.63 3.46 -0.30
CA LEU A 109 -20.78 2.02 -0.25
C LEU A 109 -21.68 1.64 0.94
N THR A 110 -22.49 0.60 0.79
CA THR A 110 -23.31 0.07 1.89
C THR A 110 -23.02 -1.40 2.11
N LYS A 111 -23.19 -1.89 3.34
CA LYS A 111 -23.05 -3.33 3.66
C LYS A 111 -23.93 -4.21 2.77
N GLY A 112 -25.10 -3.70 2.36
CA GLY A 112 -26.00 -4.38 1.42
C GLY A 112 -25.39 -4.61 0.05
N MET A 113 -24.52 -3.71 -0.44
CA MET A 113 -23.84 -3.87 -1.73
C MET A 113 -22.92 -5.08 -1.72
N PHE A 114 -22.18 -5.31 -0.63
CA PHE A 114 -21.26 -6.44 -0.52
C PHE A 114 -21.96 -7.81 -0.37
N LYS A 115 -23.29 -7.86 -0.16
CA LYS A 115 -24.05 -9.12 -0.07
C LYS A 115 -24.24 -9.79 -1.44
N ASN A 116 -24.21 -9.01 -2.52
CA ASN A 116 -24.36 -9.53 -3.88
C ASN A 116 -23.23 -9.02 -4.78
N GLY A 117 -22.29 -9.90 -5.12
CA GLY A 117 -21.16 -9.54 -5.97
C GLY A 117 -21.55 -9.05 -7.37
N ASP A 118 -22.72 -9.43 -7.90
CA ASP A 118 -23.22 -8.87 -9.17
C ASP A 118 -23.51 -7.37 -9.09
N ASP A 119 -24.09 -6.91 -7.97
CA ASP A 119 -24.49 -5.52 -7.83
C ASP A 119 -23.28 -4.61 -7.61
N VAL A 120 -22.25 -5.12 -6.94
CA VAL A 120 -20.95 -4.43 -6.82
C VAL A 120 -20.31 -4.26 -8.19
N CYS A 121 -20.16 -5.35 -8.95
CA CYS A 121 -19.45 -5.31 -10.22
C CYS A 121 -20.21 -4.53 -11.31
N LYS A 122 -21.55 -4.58 -11.34
CA LYS A 122 -22.36 -3.75 -12.27
C LYS A 122 -22.14 -2.25 -12.09
N ARG A 123 -21.84 -1.82 -10.86
CA ARG A 123 -21.59 -0.42 -10.52
C ARG A 123 -20.11 -0.05 -10.58
N GLY A 124 -19.23 -1.00 -10.90
CA GLY A 124 -17.78 -0.85 -10.83
C GLY A 124 -17.21 -1.24 -9.47
N ALA A 125 -16.07 -1.95 -9.51
CA ALA A 125 -15.32 -2.35 -8.32
C ALA A 125 -15.01 -1.13 -7.42
N PRO A 126 -15.09 -1.29 -6.09
CA PRO A 126 -14.77 -0.20 -5.17
C PRO A 126 -13.35 0.34 -5.38
N THR A 127 -13.21 1.66 -5.47
CA THR A 127 -11.88 2.29 -5.41
C THR A 127 -11.34 2.24 -3.98
N ILE A 128 -10.04 2.53 -3.82
CA ILE A 128 -9.43 2.60 -2.50
C ILE A 128 -10.13 3.69 -1.66
N GLU A 129 -10.41 4.85 -2.23
CA GLU A 129 -11.09 5.97 -1.57
C GLU A 129 -12.51 5.61 -1.14
N GLU A 130 -13.26 4.92 -2.01
CA GLU A 130 -14.60 4.40 -1.66
C GLU A 130 -14.55 3.41 -0.50
N ALA A 131 -13.54 2.53 -0.47
CA ALA A 131 -13.33 1.59 0.62
C ALA A 131 -12.90 2.30 1.92
N LYS A 132 -12.06 3.34 1.86
CA LYS A 132 -11.67 4.14 3.04
C LYS A 132 -12.88 4.82 3.68
N VAL A 133 -13.74 5.45 2.88
CA VAL A 133 -14.99 6.08 3.37
C VAL A 133 -15.88 5.03 4.01
N PHE A 134 -16.07 3.89 3.36
CA PHE A 134 -16.87 2.79 3.90
C PHE A 134 -16.35 2.30 5.26
N ILE A 135 -15.04 2.09 5.41
CA ILE A 135 -14.44 1.64 6.67
C ILE A 135 -14.64 2.68 7.78
N ASN A 136 -14.42 3.96 7.47
CA ASN A 136 -14.56 5.04 8.45
C ASN A 136 -16.01 5.28 8.91
N GLU A 137 -16.99 5.10 8.01
CA GLU A 137 -18.41 5.30 8.31
C GLU A 137 -19.13 4.01 8.77
N SER A 138 -18.42 2.88 8.85
CA SER A 138 -19.05 1.61 9.18
C SER A 138 -19.33 1.48 10.67
N ASP A 139 -20.58 1.15 11.02
CA ASP A 139 -20.95 0.73 12.36
C ASP A 139 -20.63 -0.75 12.64
N ASP A 140 -19.96 -1.45 11.71
CA ASP A 140 -19.64 -2.87 11.85
C ASP A 140 -18.56 -3.10 12.92
N PRO A 141 -18.85 -3.87 13.99
CA PRO A 141 -17.86 -4.19 15.02
C PRO A 141 -16.59 -4.87 14.48
N GLU A 142 -16.68 -5.59 13.37
CA GLU A 142 -15.53 -6.24 12.72
C GLU A 142 -14.64 -5.23 11.98
N LEU A 143 -15.20 -4.11 11.53
CA LEU A 143 -14.47 -3.03 10.86
C LEU A 143 -14.05 -1.91 11.82
N ASN A 144 -14.32 -2.06 13.12
CA ASN A 144 -13.90 -1.12 14.15
C ASN A 144 -12.36 -1.16 14.31
N ILE A 145 -11.68 -0.28 13.60
CA ILE A 145 -10.22 -0.18 13.59
C ILE A 145 -9.68 0.11 14.98
N ASP A 146 -10.34 0.95 15.76
CA ASP A 146 -9.86 1.33 17.09
C ASP A 146 -9.85 0.12 18.04
N LYS A 147 -10.88 -0.74 17.95
CA LYS A 147 -10.94 -2.01 18.68
C LYS A 147 -9.86 -2.99 18.22
N GLN A 148 -9.57 -3.05 16.93
CA GLN A 148 -8.48 -3.89 16.40
C GLN A 148 -7.11 -3.38 16.89
N LEU A 149 -6.88 -2.07 16.90
CA LEU A 149 -5.63 -1.47 17.39
C LEU A 149 -5.45 -1.66 18.90
N GLN A 150 -6.54 -1.64 19.68
CA GLN A 150 -6.52 -1.94 21.11
C GLN A 150 -6.16 -3.40 21.41
N ALA A 151 -6.44 -4.33 20.49
CA ALA A 151 -6.09 -5.73 20.65
C ALA A 151 -4.59 -6.01 20.43
N ILE A 152 -3.85 -5.07 19.81
CA ILE A 152 -2.41 -5.18 19.61
C ILE A 152 -1.71 -4.87 20.94
N PRO A 153 -0.82 -5.75 21.45
CA PRO A 153 -0.07 -5.46 22.66
C PRO A 153 0.74 -4.16 22.52
N TYR A 154 0.79 -3.39 23.60
CA TYR A 154 1.35 -2.02 23.62
C TYR A 154 2.75 -1.92 22.97
N GLU A 155 3.63 -2.86 23.29
CA GLU A 155 5.02 -2.88 22.78
C GLU A 155 5.07 -3.02 21.25
N TYR A 156 4.22 -3.86 20.66
CA TYR A 156 4.11 -3.99 19.20
C TYR A 156 3.42 -2.79 18.58
N ARG A 157 2.41 -2.22 19.26
CA ARG A 157 1.70 -1.04 18.77
C ARG A 157 2.64 0.15 18.64
N LEU A 158 3.56 0.34 19.60
CA LEU A 158 4.57 1.38 19.53
C LEU A 158 5.46 1.23 18.28
N ILE A 159 5.94 0.02 17.98
CA ILE A 159 6.76 -0.23 16.78
C ILE A 159 5.97 0.08 15.50
N LEU A 160 4.69 -0.29 15.45
CA LEU A 160 3.84 -0.04 14.30
C LEU A 160 3.48 1.45 14.15
N GLU A 161 3.23 2.17 15.23
CA GLU A 161 3.01 3.61 15.24
C GLU A 161 4.22 4.35 14.67
N GLU A 162 5.42 3.97 15.09
CA GLU A 162 6.64 4.56 14.55
C GLU A 162 6.89 4.19 13.08
N GLY A 163 6.56 2.95 12.69
CA GLY A 163 6.56 2.52 11.30
C GLY A 163 5.58 3.30 10.42
N ALA A 164 4.39 3.62 10.94
CA ALA A 164 3.40 4.43 10.25
C ALA A 164 3.89 5.88 10.07
N LYS A 165 4.48 6.46 11.13
CA LYS A 165 5.06 7.82 11.09
C LYS A 165 6.17 7.96 10.06
N LEU A 166 7.01 6.93 9.86
CA LEU A 166 8.01 6.90 8.77
C LEU A 166 7.40 7.10 7.38
N ASN A 167 6.17 6.63 7.19
CA ASN A 167 5.43 6.77 5.94
C ASN A 167 4.49 7.99 5.93
N GLY A 168 4.52 8.82 6.97
CA GLY A 168 3.62 9.98 7.12
C GLY A 168 2.17 9.61 7.45
N TYR A 169 1.93 8.42 8.01
CA TYR A 169 0.61 7.96 8.45
C TYR A 169 0.50 7.90 9.97
N THR A 170 -0.69 8.14 10.51
CA THR A 170 -1.05 7.59 11.82
C THR A 170 -1.19 6.07 11.68
N LEU A 171 -1.02 5.30 12.77
CA LEU A 171 -1.21 3.84 12.72
C LEU A 171 -2.61 3.46 12.20
N ARG A 172 -3.64 4.21 12.62
CA ARG A 172 -5.03 4.02 12.19
C ARG A 172 -5.18 4.22 10.68
N GLU A 173 -4.61 5.28 10.14
CA GLU A 173 -4.68 5.57 8.70
C GLU A 173 -3.93 4.51 7.89
N MET A 174 -2.78 4.04 8.36
CA MET A 174 -2.04 2.96 7.71
C MET A 174 -2.85 1.66 7.65
N PHE A 175 -3.55 1.31 8.74
CA PHE A 175 -4.44 0.16 8.78
C PHE A 175 -5.61 0.30 7.80
N ILE A 176 -6.24 1.48 7.78
CA ILE A 176 -7.35 1.76 6.84
C ILE A 176 -6.86 1.70 5.40
N GLU A 177 -5.68 2.24 5.10
CA GLU A 177 -5.06 2.21 3.77
C GLU A 177 -4.84 0.78 3.29
N ASP A 178 -4.27 -0.06 4.13
CA ASP A 178 -3.98 -1.46 3.82
C ASP A 178 -5.27 -2.27 3.60
N ILE A 179 -6.25 -2.12 4.50
CA ILE A 179 -7.56 -2.79 4.38
C ILE A 179 -8.28 -2.31 3.11
N ALA A 180 -8.35 -1.00 2.87
CA ALA A 180 -8.99 -0.43 1.70
C ALA A 180 -8.33 -0.89 0.40
N THR A 181 -7.00 -0.94 0.37
CA THR A 181 -6.23 -1.44 -0.77
C THR A 181 -6.54 -2.92 -1.04
N LYS A 182 -6.58 -3.75 0.01
CA LYS A 182 -6.92 -5.17 -0.11
C LYS A 182 -8.35 -5.37 -0.62
N ILE A 183 -9.31 -4.63 -0.08
CA ILE A 183 -10.71 -4.66 -0.52
C ILE A 183 -10.79 -4.29 -2.01
N SER A 184 -10.21 -3.14 -2.39
CA SER A 184 -10.26 -2.64 -3.75
C SER A 184 -9.64 -3.63 -4.75
N LYS A 185 -8.42 -4.13 -4.49
CA LYS A 185 -7.75 -5.14 -5.33
C LYS A 185 -8.52 -6.45 -5.42
N SER A 186 -9.08 -6.91 -4.30
CA SER A 186 -9.88 -8.14 -4.27
C SER A 186 -11.13 -8.02 -5.14
N TRP A 187 -11.82 -6.88 -5.10
CA TRP A 187 -13.00 -6.65 -5.90
C TRP A 187 -12.69 -6.34 -7.36
N GLU A 188 -11.61 -5.63 -7.65
CA GLU A 188 -11.10 -5.45 -9.00
C GLU A 188 -10.89 -6.80 -9.68
N LYS A 189 -10.21 -7.73 -8.99
CA LYS A 189 -10.02 -9.10 -9.46
C LYS A 189 -11.36 -9.84 -9.61
N ALA A 190 -12.20 -9.83 -8.57
CA ALA A 190 -13.48 -10.56 -8.61
C ALA A 190 -14.40 -10.08 -9.74
N CYS A 191 -14.42 -8.77 -10.02
CA CYS A 191 -15.23 -8.21 -11.10
C CYS A 191 -14.62 -8.47 -12.49
N ALA A 192 -13.29 -8.47 -12.61
CA ALA A 192 -12.60 -8.86 -13.84
C ALA A 192 -12.86 -10.33 -14.17
N ASP A 193 -12.70 -11.23 -13.20
CA ASP A 193 -12.96 -12.67 -13.35
C ASP A 193 -14.42 -12.91 -13.75
N LYS A 194 -15.37 -12.22 -13.11
CA LYS A 194 -16.80 -12.36 -13.43
C LYS A 194 -17.16 -11.82 -14.82
N SER A 195 -16.58 -10.71 -15.23
CA SER A 195 -16.70 -10.19 -16.60
C SER A 195 -16.16 -11.19 -17.62
N TYR A 196 -15.00 -11.80 -17.35
CA TYR A 196 -14.44 -12.88 -18.16
C TYR A 196 -15.40 -14.06 -18.28
N PHE A 197 -16.01 -14.53 -17.17
CA PHE A 197 -16.98 -15.64 -17.22
C PHE A 197 -18.29 -15.28 -17.93
N GLN A 198 -18.81 -14.06 -17.77
CA GLN A 198 -20.01 -13.62 -18.49
C GLN A 198 -19.77 -13.47 -19.99
N ASN A 199 -18.61 -12.94 -20.39
CA ASN A 199 -18.21 -12.81 -21.78
C ASN A 199 -17.88 -14.18 -22.39
N LYS A 200 -17.25 -15.08 -21.63
CA LYS A 200 -17.02 -16.47 -22.03
C LYS A 200 -18.32 -17.24 -22.16
N ALA A 201 -19.29 -17.08 -21.25
CA ALA A 201 -20.61 -17.71 -21.36
C ALA A 201 -21.40 -17.20 -22.59
N LYS A 202 -21.33 -15.90 -22.88
CA LYS A 202 -21.88 -15.31 -24.12
C LYS A 202 -21.17 -15.80 -25.39
N ASN A 203 -19.86 -16.06 -25.31
CA ASN A 203 -19.09 -16.61 -26.43
C ASN A 203 -19.24 -18.13 -26.57
N ILE A 204 -19.56 -18.86 -25.49
CA ILE A 204 -19.84 -20.30 -25.50
C ILE A 204 -21.18 -20.59 -26.19
N THR A 205 -22.18 -19.70 -26.07
CA THR A 205 -23.42 -19.83 -26.85
C THR A 205 -23.22 -19.71 -28.37
N THR A 206 -22.06 -19.21 -28.82
CA THR A 206 -21.72 -19.04 -30.25
C THR A 206 -20.60 -19.96 -30.75
N ALA A 207 -20.02 -20.80 -29.89
CA ALA A 207 -18.96 -21.72 -30.28
C ALA A 207 -19.07 -23.03 -29.51
N HIS A 208 -19.97 -23.90 -29.97
CA HIS A 208 -19.76 -25.33 -29.79
C HIS A 208 -18.54 -25.73 -30.62
N ASP A 209 -17.36 -25.75 -30.01
CA ASP A 209 -16.43 -26.88 -30.16
C ASP A 209 -15.18 -26.72 -29.27
N LYS A 210 -14.84 -27.84 -28.62
CA LYS A 210 -13.68 -28.12 -27.75
C LYS A 210 -13.54 -27.29 -26.47
N LEU A 211 -14.01 -27.93 -25.39
CA LEU A 211 -13.63 -27.68 -24.01
C LEU A 211 -12.11 -27.87 -23.83
N THR A 212 -11.36 -26.77 -23.83
CA THR A 212 -10.10 -26.66 -23.11
C THR A 212 -10.07 -25.25 -22.53
N THR A 213 -10.32 -25.14 -21.23
CA THR A 213 -10.25 -23.86 -20.50
C THR A 213 -8.80 -23.38 -20.57
N PRO A 214 -8.49 -22.24 -21.20
CA PRO A 214 -7.15 -21.67 -21.09
C PRO A 214 -7.02 -21.12 -19.67
N HIS A 215 -6.15 -21.70 -18.85
CA HIS A 215 -5.71 -21.04 -17.61
C HIS A 215 -4.81 -19.86 -18.02
N SER A 216 -4.94 -18.73 -17.32
CA SER A 216 -3.98 -17.64 -17.54
C SER A 216 -2.66 -18.00 -16.86
N PRO A 217 -1.50 -17.63 -17.42
CA PRO A 217 -0.19 -17.94 -16.82
C PRO A 217 -0.07 -17.49 -15.36
N GLU A 218 -0.72 -16.38 -14.99
CA GLU A 218 -0.72 -15.86 -13.62
C GLU A 218 -1.51 -16.77 -12.65
N GLU A 219 -2.58 -17.40 -13.12
CA GLU A 219 -3.35 -18.34 -12.30
C GLU A 219 -2.59 -19.66 -12.15
N ASP A 220 -1.89 -20.11 -13.20
CA ASP A 220 -1.01 -21.28 -13.13
C ASP A 220 0.13 -21.08 -12.10
N TYR A 221 0.71 -19.87 -12.06
CA TYR A 221 1.69 -19.52 -11.04
C TYR A 221 1.10 -19.53 -9.63
N ARG A 222 -0.12 -19.00 -9.43
CA ARG A 222 -0.80 -19.03 -8.12
C ARG A 222 -1.10 -20.46 -7.66
N ILE A 223 -1.49 -21.34 -8.58
CA ILE A 223 -1.72 -22.76 -8.29
C ILE A 223 -0.41 -23.41 -7.85
N ALA A 224 0.69 -23.16 -8.57
CA ALA A 224 2.00 -23.68 -8.22
C ALA A 224 2.50 -23.16 -6.85
N ASP A 225 2.38 -21.86 -6.58
CA ASP A 225 2.80 -21.25 -5.31
C ASP A 225 1.97 -21.78 -4.12
N LYS A 226 0.67 -21.97 -4.30
CA LYS A 226 -0.18 -22.61 -3.28
C LYS A 226 0.28 -24.04 -3.00
N LYS A 227 0.52 -24.83 -4.06
CA LYS A 227 1.00 -26.21 -3.92
C LYS A 227 2.33 -26.26 -3.16
N LEU A 228 3.29 -25.39 -3.48
CA LEU A 228 4.57 -25.28 -2.78
C LEU A 228 4.38 -25.04 -1.27
N ASN A 229 3.51 -24.11 -0.90
CA ASN A 229 3.23 -23.79 0.50
C ASN A 229 2.56 -24.95 1.24
N ASP A 230 1.67 -25.69 0.58
CA ASP A 230 1.01 -26.85 1.16
C ASP A 230 2.01 -28.01 1.34
N THR A 231 2.82 -28.33 0.33
CA THR A 231 3.93 -29.31 0.42
C THR A 231 4.90 -28.95 1.54
N TRP A 232 5.26 -27.66 1.68
CA TRP A 232 6.13 -27.22 2.77
C TRP A 232 5.52 -27.45 4.15
N LYS A 233 4.19 -27.31 4.32
CA LYS A 233 3.52 -27.54 5.61
C LYS A 233 3.42 -29.02 5.97
N GLU A 234 3.34 -29.89 4.97
CA GLU A 234 3.26 -31.35 5.14
C GLU A 234 4.58 -31.97 5.62
N LEU A 235 5.71 -31.30 5.39
CA LEU A 235 7.02 -31.78 5.82
C LEU A 235 7.16 -31.86 7.37
N PRO A 236 7.82 -32.92 7.90
CA PRO A 236 8.15 -33.00 9.32
C PRO A 236 8.92 -31.79 9.81
N THR A 237 8.71 -31.39 11.06
CA THR A 237 9.32 -30.18 11.64
C THR A 237 10.86 -30.18 11.58
N GLU A 238 11.50 -31.33 11.81
CA GLU A 238 12.96 -31.44 11.74
C GLU A 238 13.49 -31.34 10.30
N THR A 239 12.77 -31.91 9.33
CA THR A 239 13.05 -31.76 7.89
C THR A 239 12.87 -30.33 7.42
N ARG A 240 11.84 -29.62 7.90
CA ARG A 240 11.66 -28.19 7.60
C ARG A 240 12.81 -27.35 8.15
N LYS A 241 13.27 -27.63 9.37
CA LYS A 241 14.42 -26.92 9.98
C LYS A 241 15.70 -27.12 9.17
N SER A 242 15.99 -28.33 8.69
CA SER A 242 17.18 -28.61 7.88
C SER A 242 17.09 -27.96 6.49
N LEU A 243 15.90 -27.88 5.89
CA LEU A 243 15.68 -27.31 4.55
C LEU A 243 15.55 -25.78 4.53
N LEU A 244 15.35 -25.11 5.67
CA LEU A 244 15.18 -23.65 5.76
C LEU A 244 16.27 -22.83 5.07
N PRO A 245 17.58 -23.13 5.22
CA PRO A 245 18.63 -22.40 4.51
C PRO A 245 18.52 -22.54 2.99
N SER A 246 18.21 -23.75 2.50
CA SER A 246 18.00 -24.02 1.07
C SER A 246 16.77 -23.29 0.53
N GLN A 247 15.67 -23.29 1.28
CA GLN A 247 14.45 -22.58 0.94
C GLN A 247 14.67 -21.06 0.82
N ARG A 248 15.41 -20.46 1.76
CA ARG A 248 15.76 -19.03 1.72
C ARG A 248 16.64 -18.68 0.51
N LYS A 249 17.54 -19.58 0.12
CA LYS A 249 18.37 -19.42 -1.07
C LYS A 249 17.53 -19.49 -2.35
N TRP A 250 16.61 -20.44 -2.43
CA TRP A 250 15.68 -20.56 -3.56
C TRP A 250 14.79 -19.31 -3.72
N ILE A 251 14.24 -18.75 -2.64
CA ILE A 251 13.44 -17.50 -2.71
C ILE A 251 14.26 -16.35 -3.33
N LYS A 252 15.54 -16.21 -2.94
CA LYS A 252 16.43 -15.19 -3.53
C LYS A 252 16.72 -15.43 -5.01
N GLN A 253 16.74 -16.70 -5.45
CA GLN A 253 16.96 -17.05 -6.85
C GLN A 253 15.76 -16.73 -7.73
N GLN A 254 14.54 -16.59 -7.20
CA GLN A 254 13.38 -16.17 -8.01
C GLN A 254 13.60 -14.81 -8.69
N ALA A 255 14.46 -13.95 -8.14
CA ALA A 255 14.83 -12.67 -8.76
C ALA A 255 15.51 -12.85 -10.14
N THR A 256 16.12 -13.99 -10.44
CA THR A 256 16.73 -14.24 -11.77
C THR A 256 15.70 -14.40 -12.88
N CYS A 257 14.43 -14.64 -12.55
CA CYS A 257 13.35 -14.74 -13.53
C CYS A 257 12.88 -13.38 -14.06
N ASN A 258 13.33 -12.24 -13.52
CA ASN A 258 12.95 -10.89 -14.01
C ASN A 258 11.43 -10.71 -14.26
N GLN A 259 10.58 -11.30 -13.41
CA GLN A 259 9.10 -11.29 -13.53
C GLN A 259 8.51 -12.10 -14.69
N ASP A 260 9.30 -12.94 -15.36
CA ASP A 260 8.80 -13.94 -16.31
C ASP A 260 7.98 -15.02 -15.55
N VAL A 261 6.67 -15.05 -15.83
CA VAL A 261 5.71 -15.95 -15.17
C VAL A 261 6.01 -17.42 -15.45
N GLN A 262 6.47 -17.77 -16.66
CA GLN A 262 6.78 -19.16 -17.00
C GLN A 262 8.04 -19.62 -16.26
N CYS A 263 9.06 -18.76 -16.18
CA CYS A 263 10.26 -19.04 -15.39
C CYS A 263 9.93 -19.28 -13.91
N LEU A 264 9.03 -18.47 -13.34
CA LEU A 264 8.58 -18.60 -11.96
C LEU A 264 7.80 -19.90 -11.73
N ILE A 265 6.92 -20.29 -12.66
CA ILE A 265 6.20 -21.58 -12.63
C ILE A 265 7.19 -22.74 -12.63
N ASP A 266 8.14 -22.75 -13.57
CA ASP A 266 9.10 -23.86 -13.73
C ASP A 266 10.00 -24.00 -12.49
N MET A 267 10.49 -22.88 -11.94
CA MET A 267 11.27 -22.88 -10.70
C MET A 267 10.46 -23.35 -9.49
N THR A 268 9.18 -23.02 -9.43
CA THR A 268 8.28 -23.42 -8.34
C THR A 268 7.93 -24.91 -8.43
N ASN A 269 7.61 -25.41 -9.61
CA ASN A 269 7.35 -26.83 -9.84
C ASN A 269 8.59 -27.69 -9.55
N LYS A 270 9.78 -27.25 -9.98
CA LYS A 270 11.03 -27.94 -9.64
C LYS A 270 11.22 -28.02 -8.13
N ARG A 271 10.95 -26.93 -7.41
CA ARG A 271 11.10 -26.89 -5.95
C ARG A 271 10.10 -27.80 -5.24
N ILE A 272 8.86 -27.88 -5.73
CA ILE A 272 7.85 -28.82 -5.23
C ILE A 272 8.37 -30.26 -5.34
N THR A 273 8.91 -30.65 -6.50
CA THR A 273 9.46 -32.00 -6.69
C THR A 273 10.62 -32.31 -5.75
N GLU A 274 11.51 -31.33 -5.49
CA GLU A 274 12.59 -31.49 -4.51
C GLU A 274 12.04 -31.70 -3.08
N LEU A 275 11.02 -30.94 -2.68
CA LEU A 275 10.41 -31.07 -1.35
C LEU A 275 9.60 -32.38 -1.21
N GLU A 276 8.89 -32.80 -2.25
CA GLU A 276 8.17 -34.07 -2.29
C GLU A 276 9.13 -35.26 -2.15
N ALA A 277 10.34 -35.19 -2.74
CA ALA A 277 11.38 -36.21 -2.59
C ALA A 277 11.94 -36.28 -1.16
N GLU A 278 12.13 -35.13 -0.49
CA GLU A 278 12.55 -35.07 0.92
C GLU A 278 11.47 -35.56 1.89
N ASN A 279 10.20 -35.56 1.48
CA ASN A 279 9.09 -36.10 2.27
C ASN A 279 8.94 -37.63 2.14
N ALA A 280 9.47 -38.19 1.06
CA ALA A 280 9.43 -39.64 0.78
C ALA A 280 10.63 -40.41 1.37
N ASN A 281 11.64 -39.69 1.88
CA ASN A 281 12.83 -40.23 2.54
C ASN A 281 12.67 -40.23 4.07
#